data_AF-A0A1V6FTP2-F1
#
_entry.id   AF-A0A1V6FTP2-F1
#
_cell.length_a   1.000
_cell.length_b   1.000
_cell.length_c   1.000
_cell.angle_alpha   90.00
_cell.angle_beta   90.00
_cell.angle_gamma   90.00
#
_symmetry.space_group_name_H-M   'P 1'
#
loop_
_entity.id
_entity.type
_entity.pdbx_description
1 polymer ?
#
loop_
_entity_poly.entity_id
_entity_poly.type
_entity_poly.pdbx_seq_one_letter_code
_entity_poly.pdbx_strand_id
1 'polypeptide(L)'
;MTFAVKPGRCENFPELTISGPERAGKDILLGELFDDYPKPDRPVDFVLAYKGNPVAIGLARYDSDRGGTQEDDRTGQYRDCATEILNYAKKHSLPLKVIFLNDGPGLLLGSMWRDYDKIENLCPDLIRVVTLRMIPERVTMKWLLSK
;
A
#
# COMPACT_ATOMS: atom_id res chain seq x y z
N MET A 1 13.73 7.76 17.01
CA MET A 1 12.38 7.19 16.91
C MET A 1 12.55 5.82 16.26
N THR A 2 12.40 4.76 17.05
CA THR A 2 12.72 3.39 16.62
C THR A 2 11.40 2.70 16.31
N PHE A 3 11.15 2.42 15.03
CA PHE A 3 9.92 1.77 14.58
C PHE A 3 9.85 0.34 15.12
N ALA A 4 8.78 0.00 15.81
CA ALA A 4 8.54 -1.32 16.39
C ALA A 4 7.92 -2.29 15.37
N VAL A 5 8.59 -2.48 14.22
CA VAL A 5 8.32 -3.58 13.29
C VAL A 5 9.69 -4.12 12.87
N LYS A 6 9.90 -5.44 12.94
CA LYS A 6 11.19 -6.01 12.53
C LYS A 6 11.37 -5.77 11.02
N PRO A 7 12.38 -4.99 10.61
CA PRO A 7 12.60 -4.74 9.19
C PRO A 7 13.10 -6.01 8.51
N GLY A 8 12.35 -6.52 7.54
CA GLY A 8 12.84 -7.50 6.56
C GLY A 8 13.56 -6.80 5.41
N ARG A 9 14.48 -7.49 4.74
CA ARG A 9 15.06 -7.02 3.47
C ARG A 9 14.11 -7.39 2.34
N CYS A 10 13.79 -6.45 1.46
CA CYS A 10 13.09 -6.77 0.22
C CYS A 10 14.06 -7.40 -0.77
N GLU A 11 13.81 -8.64 -1.21
CA GLU A 11 14.72 -9.37 -2.14
C GLU A 11 14.92 -8.63 -3.46
N ASN A 12 13.87 -7.95 -3.94
CA ASN A 12 13.91 -7.15 -5.17
C ASN A 12 14.52 -5.76 -4.96
N PHE A 13 14.59 -5.26 -3.71
CA PHE A 13 15.05 -3.92 -3.38
C PHE A 13 15.91 -3.95 -2.11
N PRO A 14 17.21 -4.28 -2.22
CA PRO A 14 18.09 -4.45 -1.06
C PRO A 14 18.29 -3.16 -0.24
N GLU A 15 18.01 -2.00 -0.84
CA GLU A 15 18.04 -0.69 -0.19
C GLU A 15 16.78 -0.35 0.62
N LEU A 16 15.71 -1.13 0.45
CA LEU A 16 14.45 -0.93 1.16
C LEU A 16 14.31 -1.90 2.33
N THR A 17 13.78 -1.37 3.42
CA THR A 17 13.23 -2.18 4.49
C THR A 17 11.72 -2.31 4.28
N ILE A 18 11.21 -3.53 4.38
CA ILE A 18 9.77 -3.79 4.44
C ILE A 18 9.37 -4.10 5.88
N SER A 19 8.33 -3.41 6.33
CA SER A 19 7.67 -3.65 7.61
C SER A 19 6.27 -4.15 7.31
N GLY A 20 5.85 -5.25 7.91
CA GLY A 20 4.51 -5.82 7.79
C GLY A 20 4.28 -6.83 8.91
N PRO A 21 3.05 -7.30 9.14
CA PRO A 21 2.77 -8.32 10.13
C PRO A 21 3.47 -9.64 9.76
N GLU A 22 4.32 -10.16 10.66
CA GLU A 22 5.10 -11.39 10.41
C GLU A 22 4.23 -12.66 10.36
N ARG A 23 2.98 -12.62 10.86
CA ARG A 23 1.99 -13.72 10.94
C ARG A 23 0.55 -13.17 10.95
N ALA A 24 -0.46 -14.04 11.11
CA ALA A 24 -1.84 -13.63 11.41
C ALA A 24 -1.87 -12.82 12.73
N GLY A 25 -1.67 -11.52 12.65
CA GLY A 25 -1.43 -10.67 13.80
C GLY A 25 -1.15 -9.23 13.41
N LYS A 26 -2.11 -8.37 13.75
CA LYS A 26 -2.15 -6.90 13.80
C LYS A 26 -1.49 -6.16 12.65
N ASP A 27 -2.33 -5.57 11.81
CA ASP A 27 -1.94 -4.57 10.81
C ASP A 27 -1.09 -3.46 11.43
N ILE A 28 -0.21 -2.85 10.62
CA ILE A 28 0.53 -1.66 11.05
C ILE A 28 -0.48 -0.54 11.19
N LEU A 29 -0.49 0.14 12.34
CA LEU A 29 -1.36 1.29 12.54
C LEU A 29 -0.64 2.56 12.08
N LEU A 30 -1.28 3.40 11.28
CA LEU A 30 -0.65 4.64 10.80
C LEU A 30 -0.29 5.60 11.93
N GLY A 31 -1.00 5.57 13.06
CA GLY A 31 -0.63 6.32 14.26
C GLY A 31 0.65 5.82 14.95
N GLU A 32 1.08 4.57 14.69
CA GLU A 32 2.37 4.06 15.17
C GLU A 32 3.54 4.52 14.26
N LEU A 33 3.24 4.97 13.02
CA LEU A 33 4.22 5.51 12.07
C LEU A 33 4.30 7.04 12.10
N PHE A 34 3.17 7.68 12.36
CA PHE A 34 2.95 9.12 12.20
C PHE A 34 2.13 9.62 13.41
N ASP A 35 2.81 10.26 14.36
CA ASP A 35 2.23 10.64 15.66
C ASP A 35 0.97 11.54 15.55
N ASP A 36 0.85 12.32 14.48
CA ASP A 36 -0.26 13.24 14.22
C ASP A 36 -1.20 12.80 13.10
N TYR A 37 -1.18 11.51 12.75
CA TYR A 37 -2.07 10.96 11.74
C TYR A 37 -3.54 11.08 12.20
N PRO A 38 -4.46 11.59 11.35
CA PRO A 38 -5.81 11.96 11.77
C PRO A 38 -6.68 10.77 12.21
N LYS A 39 -6.36 9.55 11.74
CA LYS A 39 -7.01 8.29 12.15
C LYS A 39 -5.93 7.32 12.63
N PRO A 40 -5.42 7.47 13.86
CA PRO A 40 -4.23 6.74 14.30
C PRO A 40 -4.42 5.21 14.32
N ASP A 41 -5.66 4.74 14.39
CA ASP A 41 -6.07 3.34 14.34
C ASP A 41 -6.21 2.79 12.91
N ARG A 42 -5.88 3.56 11.87
CA ARG A 42 -5.94 3.12 10.46
C ARG A 42 -4.97 1.96 10.23
N PRO A 43 -5.45 0.76 9.90
CA PRO A 43 -4.60 -0.38 9.59
C PRO A 43 -4.05 -0.30 8.16
N VAL A 44 -2.80 -0.74 7.98
CA VAL A 44 -2.16 -0.96 6.68
C VAL A 44 -1.34 -2.26 6.70
N ASP A 45 -1.22 -2.92 5.55
CA ASP A 45 -0.63 -4.25 5.47
C ASP A 45 0.89 -4.20 5.49
N PHE A 46 1.51 -3.21 4.85
CA PHE A 46 2.97 -3.06 4.88
C PHE A 46 3.42 -1.62 4.67
N VAL A 47 4.69 -1.36 4.98
CA VAL A 47 5.38 -0.10 4.75
C VAL A 47 6.72 -0.40 4.10
N LEU A 48 7.02 0.31 3.02
CA LEU A 48 8.37 0.36 2.47
C LEU A 48 9.05 1.62 2.98
N ALA A 49 10.29 1.46 3.47
CA ALA A 49 11.10 2.59 3.90
C ALA A 49 12.47 2.57 3.23
N TYR A 50 12.94 3.77 2.86
CA TYR A 50 14.27 4.02 2.32
C TYR A 50 15.08 4.81 3.35
N LYS A 51 16.22 4.24 3.77
CA LYS A 51 17.10 4.85 4.81
C LYS A 51 16.31 5.23 6.09
N GLY A 52 15.36 4.39 6.48
CA GLY A 52 14.51 4.59 7.67
C GLY A 52 13.33 5.56 7.49
N ASN A 53 13.14 6.15 6.30
CA ASN A 53 12.01 7.03 6.01
C ASN A 53 10.94 6.28 5.22
N PRO A 54 9.67 6.27 5.66
CA PRO A 54 8.56 5.72 4.88
C PRO A 54 8.47 6.37 3.49
N VAL A 55 8.42 5.54 2.44
CA VAL A 55 8.28 5.96 1.04
C VAL A 55 7.05 5.35 0.36
N ALA A 56 6.53 4.23 0.87
CA ALA A 56 5.25 3.70 0.39
C ALA A 56 4.48 3.00 1.50
N ILE A 57 3.16 3.12 1.43
CA ILE A 57 2.20 2.38 2.22
C ILE A 57 1.54 1.33 1.34
N GLY A 58 1.48 0.10 1.84
CA GLY A 58 0.95 -1.06 1.18
C GLY A 58 -0.40 -1.47 1.72
N LEU A 59 -1.34 -1.71 0.79
CA LEU A 59 -2.65 -2.30 1.05
C LEU A 59 -2.73 -3.60 0.27
N ALA A 60 -2.70 -4.73 0.97
CA ALA A 60 -2.57 -6.06 0.39
C ALA A 60 -3.88 -6.84 0.50
N ARG A 61 -4.21 -7.59 -0.56
CA ARG A 61 -5.28 -8.59 -0.54
C ARG A 61 -4.84 -9.86 -1.23
N TYR A 62 -5.12 -10.96 -0.54
CA TYR A 62 -5.03 -12.31 -1.06
C TYR A 62 -6.47 -12.81 -1.18
N ASP A 63 -7.10 -12.57 -2.33
CA ASP A 63 -8.48 -13.02 -2.53
C ASP A 63 -8.46 -14.53 -2.79
N SER A 64 -8.99 -15.30 -1.85
CA SER A 64 -9.30 -16.72 -2.03
C SER A 64 -10.81 -16.83 -2.13
N ASP A 65 -11.35 -16.73 -3.36
CA ASP A 65 -12.75 -16.98 -3.75
C ASP A 65 -13.78 -16.90 -2.60
N ARG A 66 -14.15 -15.68 -2.19
CA ARG A 66 -15.40 -15.48 -1.43
C ARG A 66 -16.33 -14.57 -2.21
N GLY A 67 -17.01 -15.20 -3.15
CA GLY A 67 -18.20 -14.65 -3.81
C GLY A 67 -19.21 -14.17 -2.77
N GLY A 68 -19.54 -12.89 -2.85
CA GLY A 68 -20.56 -12.24 -2.05
C GLY A 68 -20.81 -10.84 -2.58
N THR A 69 -22.06 -10.40 -2.52
CA THR A 69 -22.66 -9.16 -3.07
C THR A 69 -22.13 -7.85 -2.44
N GLN A 70 -20.81 -7.73 -2.24
CA GLN A 70 -20.19 -6.64 -1.49
C GLN A 70 -18.86 -6.20 -2.14
N GLU A 71 -18.74 -6.29 -3.46
CA GLU A 71 -17.53 -5.88 -4.18
C GLU A 71 -17.45 -4.34 -4.37
N ASP A 72 -18.58 -3.66 -4.56
CA ASP A 72 -18.64 -2.20 -4.79
C ASP A 72 -18.25 -1.37 -3.55
N ASP A 73 -18.72 -1.77 -2.36
CA ASP A 73 -18.38 -1.08 -1.09
C ASP A 73 -16.88 -1.14 -0.77
N ARG A 74 -16.15 -2.11 -1.34
CA ARG A 74 -14.74 -2.38 -1.03
C ARG A 74 -13.82 -1.46 -1.83
N THR A 75 -14.12 -1.23 -3.10
CA THR A 75 -13.36 -0.31 -3.96
C THR A 75 -13.45 1.14 -3.46
N GLY A 76 -14.66 1.55 -3.00
CA GLY A 76 -14.86 2.85 -2.36
C GLY A 76 -13.99 3.04 -1.12
N GLN A 77 -13.94 2.05 -0.24
CA GLN A 77 -13.10 2.10 0.97
C GLN A 77 -11.60 2.21 0.66
N TYR A 78 -11.11 1.55 -0.39
CA TYR A 78 -9.72 1.68 -0.81
C TYR A 78 -9.40 3.06 -1.36
N ARG A 79 -10.29 3.58 -2.20
CA ARG A 79 -10.17 4.94 -2.72
C ARG A 79 -10.10 5.96 -1.58
N ASP A 80 -10.98 5.82 -0.59
CA ASP A 80 -11.01 6.73 0.56
C ASP A 80 -9.75 6.60 1.42
N CYS A 81 -9.26 5.37 1.64
CA CYS A 81 -8.02 5.11 2.37
C CYS A 81 -6.80 5.73 1.65
N ALA A 82 -6.64 5.48 0.35
CA ALA A 82 -5.55 6.07 -0.43
C ALA A 82 -5.63 7.61 -0.45
N THR A 83 -6.83 8.16 -0.64
CA THR A 83 -7.04 9.61 -0.63
C THR A 83 -6.66 10.22 0.72
N GLU A 84 -7.01 9.57 1.83
CA GLU A 84 -6.62 9.99 3.18
C GLU A 84 -5.09 10.00 3.36
N ILE A 85 -4.41 8.90 3.01
CA ILE A 85 -2.95 8.77 3.10
C ILE A 85 -2.25 9.84 2.26
N LEU A 86 -2.69 10.03 1.00
CA LEU A 86 -2.08 10.99 0.09
C LEU A 86 -2.33 12.44 0.52
N ASN A 87 -3.51 12.75 1.06
CA ASN A 87 -3.80 14.07 1.60
C ASN A 87 -2.92 14.38 2.83
N TYR A 88 -2.73 13.40 3.72
CA TYR A 88 -1.79 13.51 4.83
C TYR A 88 -0.36 13.73 4.30
N ALA A 89 0.10 12.91 3.35
CA ALA A 89 1.43 13.04 2.77
C ALA A 89 1.66 14.42 2.15
N LYS A 90 0.68 14.92 1.38
CA LYS A 90 0.72 16.26 0.78
C LYS A 90 0.80 17.36 1.83
N LYS A 91 -0.03 17.29 2.89
CA LYS A 91 -0.05 18.29 3.97
C LYS A 91 1.29 18.34 4.72
N HIS A 92 1.93 17.18 4.92
CA HIS A 92 3.18 17.05 5.67
C HIS A 92 4.43 16.99 4.77
N SER A 93 4.28 17.22 3.46
CA SER A 93 5.37 17.16 2.45
C SER A 93 6.17 15.85 2.48
N LEU A 94 5.48 14.73 2.72
CA LEU A 94 6.06 13.39 2.76
C LEU A 94 6.07 12.76 1.36
N PRO A 95 7.14 12.04 0.96
CA PRO A 95 7.25 11.39 -0.34
C PRO A 95 6.48 10.06 -0.38
N LEU A 96 5.31 9.96 0.27
CA LEU A 96 4.57 8.71 0.38
C LEU A 96 3.84 8.37 -0.92
N LYS A 97 4.03 7.15 -1.38
CA LYS A 97 3.24 6.48 -2.41
C LYS A 97 2.28 5.47 -1.78
N VAL A 98 1.27 5.04 -2.53
CA VAL A 98 0.34 3.97 -2.13
C VAL A 98 0.46 2.81 -3.11
N ILE A 99 0.64 1.60 -2.58
CA ILE A 99 0.71 0.37 -3.37
C ILE A 99 -0.48 -0.50 -2.98
N PHE A 100 -1.34 -0.79 -3.95
CA PHE A 100 -2.35 -1.82 -3.84
C PHE A 100 -1.77 -3.13 -4.37
N LEU A 101 -1.51 -4.07 -3.48
CA LEU A 101 -1.09 -5.43 -3.83
C LEU A 101 -2.31 -6.33 -3.84
N ASN A 102 -2.69 -6.86 -5.01
CA ASN A 102 -3.76 -7.84 -5.09
C ASN A 102 -3.32 -8.98 -6.01
N ASP A 103 -3.19 -10.17 -5.43
CA ASP A 103 -2.75 -11.40 -6.12
C ASP A 103 -3.89 -12.43 -6.26
N GLY A 104 -5.14 -11.98 -6.10
CA GLY A 104 -6.33 -12.81 -6.23
C GLY A 104 -6.76 -13.07 -7.68
N PRO A 105 -7.60 -14.11 -7.91
CA PRO A 105 -8.06 -14.46 -9.25
C PRO A 105 -8.86 -13.33 -9.91
N GLY A 106 -9.55 -12.47 -9.16
CA GLY A 106 -10.32 -11.35 -9.74
C GLY A 106 -9.49 -10.34 -10.54
N LEU A 107 -8.22 -10.14 -10.19
CA LEU A 107 -7.32 -9.26 -10.94
C LEU A 107 -6.71 -10.00 -12.15
N LEU A 108 -6.38 -11.28 -11.97
CA LEU A 108 -5.85 -12.15 -13.03
C LEU A 108 -6.89 -12.49 -14.11
N LEU A 109 -8.16 -12.64 -13.72
CA LEU A 109 -9.31 -12.93 -14.58
C LEU A 109 -9.92 -11.64 -15.16
N GLY A 110 -9.40 -10.46 -14.78
CA GLY A 110 -9.79 -9.17 -15.32
C GLY A 110 -11.12 -8.61 -14.81
N SER A 111 -11.86 -9.34 -13.98
CA SER A 111 -13.16 -8.90 -13.45
C SER A 111 -13.04 -7.66 -12.54
N MET A 112 -11.94 -7.55 -11.78
CA MET A 112 -11.68 -6.41 -10.89
C MET A 112 -10.74 -5.35 -11.48
N TRP A 113 -10.13 -5.62 -12.65
CA TRP A 113 -9.10 -4.74 -13.21
C TRP A 113 -9.61 -3.31 -13.43
N ARG A 114 -10.86 -3.15 -13.89
CA ARG A 114 -11.45 -1.82 -14.15
C ARG A 114 -11.52 -0.94 -12.92
N ASP A 115 -11.77 -1.51 -11.75
CA ASP A 115 -11.95 -0.74 -10.52
C ASP A 115 -10.61 -0.34 -9.92
N TYR A 116 -9.64 -1.25 -9.96
CA TYR A 116 -8.27 -0.93 -9.62
C TYR A 116 -7.62 0.07 -10.59
N ASP A 117 -7.91 -0.04 -11.89
CA ASP A 117 -7.47 0.93 -12.89
C ASP A 117 -8.05 2.32 -12.61
N LYS A 118 -9.33 2.42 -12.25
CA LYS A 118 -9.92 3.69 -11.79
C LYS A 118 -9.21 4.24 -10.56
N ILE A 119 -8.80 3.39 -9.60
CA ILE A 119 -8.06 3.82 -8.41
C ILE A 119 -6.66 4.31 -8.79
N GLU A 120 -5.91 3.58 -9.61
CA GLU A 120 -4.57 3.98 -10.04
C GLU A 120 -4.62 5.33 -10.80
N ASN A 121 -5.62 5.50 -11.67
CA ASN A 121 -5.83 6.70 -12.46
C ASN A 121 -6.24 7.94 -11.64
N LEU A 122 -6.52 7.81 -10.34
CA LEU A 122 -6.73 8.98 -9.47
C LEU A 122 -5.47 9.81 -9.32
N CYS A 123 -4.32 9.14 -9.14
CA CYS A 123 -3.01 9.74 -8.96
C CYS A 123 -1.94 8.77 -9.49
N PRO A 124 -1.76 8.62 -10.81
CA PRO A 124 -0.91 7.58 -11.41
C PRO A 124 0.58 7.70 -11.07
N ASP A 125 1.01 8.86 -10.57
CA ASP A 125 2.39 9.10 -10.08
C ASP A 125 2.56 8.70 -8.60
N LEU A 126 1.46 8.55 -7.86
CA LEU A 126 1.46 8.27 -6.42
C LEU A 126 0.86 6.91 -6.06
N ILE A 127 0.04 6.34 -6.94
CA ILE A 127 -0.65 5.07 -6.72
C ILE A 127 -0.15 4.05 -7.75
N ARG A 128 0.10 2.82 -7.28
CA ARG A 128 0.29 1.66 -8.15
C ARG A 128 -0.58 0.51 -7.69
N VAL A 129 -1.26 -0.12 -8.62
CA VAL A 129 -1.87 -1.44 -8.43
C VAL A 129 -0.96 -2.48 -9.06
N VAL A 130 -0.65 -3.52 -8.29
CA VAL A 130 0.27 -4.59 -8.68
C VAL A 130 -0.21 -5.95 -8.18
N THR A 131 0.14 -6.99 -8.93
CA THR A 131 0.23 -8.37 -8.42
C THR A 131 1.65 -8.62 -7.90
N LEU A 132 1.89 -9.75 -7.21
CA LEU A 132 3.25 -10.09 -6.77
C LEU A 132 4.24 -10.17 -7.94
N ARG A 133 3.78 -10.68 -9.09
CA ARG A 133 4.59 -10.81 -10.31
C ARG A 133 4.93 -9.47 -10.96
N MET A 134 4.10 -8.44 -10.77
CA MET A 134 4.31 -7.12 -11.37
C MET A 134 5.25 -6.23 -10.56
N ILE A 135 5.53 -6.55 -9.30
CA ILE A 135 6.35 -5.72 -8.40
C ILE A 135 7.71 -5.35 -9.03
N PRO A 136 8.51 -6.29 -9.55
CA PRO A 136 9.84 -5.97 -10.08
C PRO A 136 9.83 -4.97 -11.25
N GLU A 137 8.73 -4.92 -12.00
CA GLU A 137 8.59 -4.07 -13.19
C GLU A 137 7.93 -2.72 -12.88
N ARG A 138 6.90 -2.71 -12.02
CA ARG A 138 6.06 -1.52 -11.78
C ARG A 138 6.48 -0.69 -10.57
N VAL A 139 6.99 -1.33 -9.51
CA VAL A 139 7.44 -0.65 -8.29
C VAL A 139 8.94 -0.49 -8.39
N THR A 140 9.44 0.67 -8.81
CA THR A 140 10.87 0.90 -8.99
C THR A 140 11.39 1.93 -7.99
N MET A 141 12.70 1.88 -7.67
CA MET A 141 13.34 2.93 -6.85
C MET A 141 13.14 4.33 -7.47
N LYS A 142 13.16 4.43 -8.81
CA LYS A 142 12.88 5.68 -9.52
C LYS A 142 11.48 6.21 -9.23
N TRP A 143 10.47 5.35 -9.20
CA TRP A 143 9.09 5.73 -8.91
C TRP A 143 8.90 6.03 -7.42
N LEU A 144 9.42 5.18 -6.53
CA LEU A 144 9.31 5.37 -5.07
C LEU A 144 9.96 6.68 -4.60
N LEU A 145 11.06 7.09 -5.24
CA LEU A 145 11.79 8.31 -4.89
C LEU A 145 11.44 9.49 -5.79
N SER A 146 10.45 9.37 -6.69
CA SER A 146 9.99 10.49 -7.49
C SER A 146 9.21 11.48 -6.62
N LYS A 147 9.32 12.76 -6.97
CA LYS A 147 8.42 13.79 -6.44
C LYS A 147 6.99 13.56 -6.91
#